data_AF-A0A382QFK1-F1
#
_entry.id   AF-A0A382QFK1-F1
#
_cell.length_a   1.000
_cell.length_b   1.000
_cell.length_c   1.000
_cell.angle_alpha   90.00
_cell.angle_beta   90.00
_cell.angle_gamma   90.00
#
_symmetry.space_group_name_H-M   'P 1'
#
loop_
_entity.id
_entity.type
_entity.pdbx_description
1 polymer ?
#
loop_
_entity_poly.entity_id
_entity_poly.type
_entity_poly.pdbx_seq_one_letter_code
_entity_poly.pdbx_strand_id
1 'polypeptide(L)'
;MSHPNLLLRRKNSSSYHFRSYIPKDLKTHFGQSEFQISLKSSSFRTARGLALRLYAVTQGLYEQLRSGEMKELTVSDIKEILRIEVRKSVLHVHHVEEGNAHISESKILKNVSEISEQEENFNQRLQNDLKGVQKEVENDLEKILKSHGYEIKKYSVPFKRLRRWFIDLRKMRFQWKKDILLDRDKSEEEWDYEFLGQVEKTFKLGLEVPTQTIQS
;
A
#
# COMPACT_ATOMS: atom_id res chain seq x y z
N MET A 1 -19.02 -34.08 1.81
CA MET A 1 -19.58 -32.86 1.19
C MET A 1 -19.76 -33.10 -0.30
N SER A 2 -21.01 -33.08 -0.79
CA SER A 2 -21.36 -33.30 -2.20
C SER A 2 -20.89 -32.11 -3.04
N HIS A 3 -20.07 -32.32 -4.07
CA HIS A 3 -19.59 -31.26 -4.98
C HIS A 3 -20.51 -31.24 -6.21
N PRO A 4 -21.50 -30.34 -6.31
CA PRO A 4 -22.47 -30.42 -7.40
C PRO A 4 -21.80 -29.95 -8.70
N ASN A 5 -21.69 -30.87 -9.66
CA ASN A 5 -21.44 -30.61 -11.08
C ASN A 5 -20.15 -29.84 -11.47
N LEU A 6 -18.99 -30.27 -10.93
CA LEU A 6 -17.65 -29.87 -11.40
C LEU A 6 -17.29 -30.46 -12.78
N LEU A 7 -17.98 -31.52 -13.19
CA LEU A 7 -17.74 -32.25 -14.42
C LEU A 7 -18.93 -32.09 -15.36
N LEU A 8 -18.65 -31.73 -16.62
CA LEU A 8 -19.65 -31.62 -17.67
C LEU A 8 -19.22 -32.46 -18.88
N ARG A 9 -20.17 -33.11 -19.54
CA ARG A 9 -19.96 -33.76 -20.83
C ARG A 9 -20.94 -33.18 -21.85
N ARG A 10 -20.42 -32.60 -22.93
CA ARG A 10 -21.24 -32.06 -24.01
C ARG A 10 -21.74 -33.22 -24.90
N LYS A 11 -22.98 -33.15 -25.40
CA LYS A 11 -23.60 -34.21 -26.23
C LYS A 11 -22.73 -34.66 -27.41
N ASN A 12 -21.97 -33.74 -28.02
CA ASN A 12 -21.13 -34.00 -29.20
C ASN A 12 -19.62 -34.03 -28.89
N SER A 13 -19.24 -34.19 -27.62
CA SER A 13 -17.82 -34.24 -27.22
C SER A 13 -17.48 -35.58 -26.56
N SER A 14 -16.42 -36.20 -27.04
CA SER A 14 -15.82 -37.36 -26.38
C SER A 14 -15.12 -36.98 -25.07
N SER A 15 -14.83 -35.69 -24.83
CA SER A 15 -14.07 -35.21 -23.69
C SER A 15 -14.95 -34.64 -22.58
N TYR A 16 -14.64 -35.00 -21.33
CA TYR A 16 -15.16 -34.33 -20.16
C TYR A 16 -14.56 -32.92 -20.02
N HIS A 17 -15.32 -32.01 -19.44
CA HIS A 17 -14.92 -30.65 -19.13
C HIS A 17 -15.00 -30.43 -17.63
N PHE A 18 -14.02 -29.73 -17.09
CA PHE A 18 -14.09 -29.12 -15.77
C PHE A 18 -14.90 -27.82 -15.87
N ARG A 19 -15.84 -27.62 -14.96
CA ARG A 19 -16.61 -26.39 -14.83
C ARG A 19 -16.37 -25.78 -13.46
N SER A 20 -16.02 -24.50 -13.44
CA SER A 20 -15.93 -23.71 -12.22
C SER A 20 -16.95 -22.57 -12.27
N TYR A 21 -17.70 -22.41 -11.17
CA TYR A 21 -18.55 -21.23 -10.97
C TYR A 21 -17.74 -20.12 -10.35
N ILE A 22 -17.81 -18.94 -10.95
CA ILE A 22 -17.15 -17.75 -10.42
C ILE A 22 -17.95 -17.26 -9.21
N PRO A 23 -17.31 -17.07 -8.04
CA PRO A 23 -17.99 -16.56 -6.87
C PRO A 23 -18.65 -15.20 -7.12
N LYS A 24 -19.79 -14.94 -6.45
CA LYS A 24 -20.63 -13.76 -6.71
C LYS A 24 -19.85 -12.44 -6.64
N ASP A 25 -18.98 -12.34 -5.64
CA ASP A 25 -18.11 -11.19 -5.38
C ASP A 25 -17.06 -10.96 -6.48
N LEU A 26 -16.67 -12.01 -7.20
CA LEU A 26 -15.66 -11.94 -8.27
C LEU A 26 -16.28 -11.81 -9.67
N LYS A 27 -17.60 -11.92 -9.83
CA LYS A 27 -18.26 -11.89 -11.15
C LYS A 27 -17.99 -10.61 -11.93
N THR A 28 -18.02 -9.45 -11.26
CA THR A 28 -17.76 -8.16 -11.87
C THR A 28 -16.34 -8.08 -12.45
N HIS A 29 -15.37 -8.75 -11.82
CA HIS A 29 -13.98 -8.78 -12.27
C HIS A 29 -13.79 -9.65 -13.53
N PHE A 30 -14.52 -10.77 -13.63
CA PHE A 30 -14.37 -11.72 -14.75
C PHE A 30 -15.36 -11.52 -15.89
N GLY A 31 -16.42 -10.71 -15.71
CA GLY A 31 -17.45 -10.47 -16.72
C GLY A 31 -18.31 -11.69 -17.08
N GLN A 32 -18.20 -12.79 -16.34
CA GLN A 32 -18.94 -14.04 -16.58
C GLN A 32 -19.23 -14.77 -15.25
N SER A 33 -20.18 -15.70 -15.26
CA SER A 33 -20.61 -16.43 -14.05
C SER A 33 -19.95 -17.79 -13.88
N GLU A 34 -19.39 -18.36 -14.93
CA GLU A 34 -18.71 -19.66 -14.92
C GLU A 34 -17.68 -19.72 -16.05
N PHE A 35 -16.75 -20.66 -15.97
CA PHE A 35 -15.90 -21.04 -17.09
C PHE A 35 -15.80 -22.56 -17.20
N GLN A 36 -15.43 -23.04 -18.38
CA GLN A 36 -15.30 -24.47 -18.68
C GLN A 36 -13.98 -24.76 -19.41
N ILE A 37 -13.28 -25.83 -18.99
CA ILE A 37 -12.01 -26.26 -19.59
C ILE A 37 -12.12 -27.74 -19.96
N SER A 38 -11.80 -28.09 -21.20
CA SER A 38 -11.74 -29.49 -21.63
C SER A 38 -10.60 -30.23 -20.91
N LEU A 39 -10.91 -31.38 -20.33
CA LEU A 39 -9.95 -32.25 -19.65
C LEU A 39 -9.22 -33.20 -20.61
N LYS A 40 -9.53 -33.09 -21.92
CA LYS A 40 -9.01 -33.95 -23.00
C LYS A 40 -9.07 -35.45 -22.67
N SER A 41 -10.10 -35.88 -21.96
CA SER A 41 -10.24 -37.25 -21.51
C SER A 41 -11.69 -37.72 -21.63
N SER A 42 -11.88 -38.88 -22.24
CA SER A 42 -13.16 -39.59 -22.32
C SER A 42 -13.41 -40.53 -21.14
N SER A 43 -12.39 -40.75 -20.30
CA SER A 43 -12.49 -41.57 -19.09
C SER A 43 -13.07 -40.75 -17.95
N PHE A 44 -14.24 -41.16 -17.44
CA PHE A 44 -14.90 -40.48 -16.33
C PHE A 44 -14.01 -40.46 -15.07
N ARG A 45 -13.34 -41.58 -14.78
CA ARG A 45 -12.50 -41.71 -13.58
C ARG A 45 -11.31 -40.76 -13.62
N THR A 46 -10.62 -40.72 -14.77
CA THR A 46 -9.48 -39.82 -15.00
C THR A 46 -9.92 -38.36 -14.97
N ALA A 47 -11.00 -38.04 -15.68
CA ALA A 47 -11.56 -36.70 -15.72
C ALA A 47 -11.99 -36.21 -14.33
N ARG A 48 -12.64 -37.04 -13.52
CA ARG A 48 -13.03 -36.70 -12.15
C ARG A 48 -11.82 -36.39 -11.27
N GLY A 49 -10.75 -37.18 -11.37
CA GLY A 49 -9.51 -36.92 -10.62
C GLY A 49 -8.80 -35.62 -11.04
N LEU A 50 -8.83 -35.28 -12.32
CA LEU A 50 -8.31 -34.00 -12.83
C LEU A 50 -9.18 -32.81 -12.38
N ALA A 51 -10.51 -32.95 -12.45
CA ALA A 51 -11.45 -31.91 -12.06
C ALA A 51 -11.34 -31.56 -10.57
N LEU A 52 -11.15 -32.54 -9.68
CA LEU A 52 -10.94 -32.27 -8.25
C LEU A 52 -9.64 -31.49 -7.98
N ARG A 53 -8.56 -31.83 -8.69
CA ARG A 53 -7.30 -31.09 -8.60
C ARG A 53 -7.42 -29.66 -9.12
N LEU A 54 -8.05 -29.48 -10.28
CA LEU A 54 -8.32 -28.15 -10.85
C LEU A 54 -9.24 -27.34 -9.94
N TYR A 55 -10.22 -27.96 -9.31
CA TYR A 55 -11.09 -27.30 -8.34
C TYR A 55 -10.29 -26.73 -7.18
N ALA A 56 -9.41 -27.53 -6.55
CA ALA A 56 -8.58 -27.07 -5.45
C ALA A 56 -7.68 -25.88 -5.85
N VAL A 57 -7.01 -25.96 -7.01
CA VAL A 57 -6.21 -24.85 -7.55
C VAL A 57 -7.08 -23.61 -7.80
N THR A 58 -8.26 -23.79 -8.39
CA THR A 58 -9.17 -22.68 -8.71
C THR A 58 -9.70 -21.99 -7.45
N GLN A 59 -9.99 -22.74 -6.37
CA GLN A 59 -10.38 -22.14 -5.09
C GLN A 59 -9.24 -21.33 -4.48
N GLY A 60 -8.01 -21.85 -4.51
CA GLY A 60 -6.82 -21.11 -4.05
C GLY A 60 -6.64 -19.81 -4.84
N LEU A 61 -6.82 -19.82 -6.16
CA LEU A 61 -6.75 -18.61 -6.99
C LEU A 61 -7.85 -17.59 -6.64
N TYR A 62 -9.07 -18.02 -6.34
CA TYR A 62 -10.12 -17.11 -5.87
C TYR A 62 -9.82 -16.51 -4.51
N GLU A 63 -9.22 -17.28 -3.60
CA GLU A 63 -8.78 -16.79 -2.29
C GLU A 63 -7.64 -15.76 -2.43
N GLN A 64 -6.66 -16.02 -3.29
CA GLN A 64 -5.59 -15.06 -3.60
C GLN A 64 -6.10 -13.76 -4.21
N LEU A 65 -7.10 -13.86 -5.10
CA LEU A 65 -7.72 -12.68 -5.69
C LEU A 65 -8.49 -11.85 -4.65
N ARG A 66 -9.14 -12.52 -3.69
CA ARG A 66 -9.85 -11.88 -2.55
C ARG A 66 -8.90 -11.30 -1.51
N SER A 67 -7.77 -11.96 -1.24
CA SER A 67 -6.72 -11.45 -0.37
C SER A 67 -5.97 -10.28 -1.01
N GLY A 68 -6.23 -10.01 -2.30
CA GLY A 68 -5.74 -8.85 -3.02
C GLY A 68 -4.42 -9.07 -3.73
N GLU A 69 -3.79 -10.26 -3.63
CA GLU A 69 -2.43 -10.64 -4.10
C GLU A 69 -2.12 -10.35 -5.59
N MET A 70 -3.09 -9.88 -6.36
CA MET A 70 -3.01 -9.68 -7.81
C MET A 70 -3.35 -8.24 -8.26
N LYS A 71 -3.41 -7.26 -7.35
CA LYS A 71 -3.74 -5.87 -7.70
C LYS A 71 -2.52 -5.12 -8.27
N GLU A 72 -2.67 -4.55 -9.47
CA GLU A 72 -1.66 -3.62 -10.01
C GLU A 72 -1.71 -2.27 -9.30
N LEU A 73 -0.54 -1.67 -9.08
CA LEU A 73 -0.42 -0.37 -8.44
C LEU A 73 -0.85 0.77 -9.39
N THR A 74 -1.98 1.41 -9.10
CA THR A 74 -2.45 2.59 -9.85
C THR A 74 -2.00 3.91 -9.20
N VAL A 75 -2.16 5.04 -9.90
CA VAL A 75 -1.90 6.38 -9.34
C VAL A 75 -2.84 6.68 -8.15
N SER A 76 -4.09 6.21 -8.21
CA SER A 76 -5.03 6.38 -7.09
C SER A 76 -4.56 5.60 -5.86
N ASP A 77 -4.08 4.38 -6.05
CA ASP A 77 -3.55 3.55 -4.97
C ASP A 77 -2.29 4.18 -4.33
N ILE A 78 -1.40 4.74 -5.16
CA ILE A 78 -0.23 5.50 -4.69
C ILE A 78 -0.64 6.66 -3.79
N LYS A 79 -1.67 7.41 -4.20
CA LYS A 79 -2.17 8.53 -3.40
C LYS A 79 -2.71 8.06 -2.05
N GLU A 80 -3.48 6.98 -2.02
CA GLU A 80 -4.04 6.44 -0.79
C GLU A 80 -2.96 5.92 0.17
N ILE A 81 -1.95 5.20 -0.36
CA ILE A 81 -0.79 4.76 0.43
C ILE A 81 -0.06 5.96 1.06
N LEU A 82 0.15 7.02 0.28
CA LEU A 82 0.77 8.24 0.80
C LEU A 82 -0.09 8.94 1.85
N ARG A 83 -1.41 9.03 1.66
CA ARG A 83 -2.32 9.60 2.67
C ARG A 83 -2.22 8.86 4.00
N ILE A 84 -2.14 7.53 3.98
CA ILE A 84 -1.96 6.72 5.19
C ILE A 84 -0.61 7.03 5.85
N GLU A 85 0.48 7.12 5.09
CA GLU A 85 1.80 7.42 5.63
C GLU A 85 1.89 8.85 6.19
N VAL A 86 1.21 9.82 5.56
CA VAL A 86 1.05 11.19 6.04
C VAL A 86 0.30 11.21 7.37
N ARG A 87 -0.84 10.53 7.48
CA ARG A 87 -1.60 10.40 8.75
C ARG A 87 -0.78 9.75 9.87
N LYS A 88 0.01 8.71 9.56
CA LYS A 88 0.94 8.11 10.55
C LYS A 88 2.03 9.09 10.97
N SER A 89 2.49 9.92 10.04
CA SER A 89 3.51 10.94 10.33
C SER A 89 2.95 12.00 11.28
N VAL A 90 1.72 12.47 11.04
CA VAL A 90 0.97 13.37 11.91
C VAL A 90 0.89 12.81 13.33
N LEU A 91 0.32 11.61 13.48
CA LEU A 91 0.20 10.93 14.78
C LEU A 91 1.54 10.75 15.50
N HIS A 92 2.60 10.40 14.75
CA HIS A 92 3.92 10.22 15.34
C HIS A 92 4.50 11.54 15.87
N VAL A 93 4.22 12.66 15.20
CA VAL A 93 4.73 13.95 15.67
C VAL A 93 3.95 14.45 16.88
N HIS A 94 2.62 14.28 16.95
CA HIS A 94 1.87 14.54 18.20
C HIS A 94 2.39 13.71 19.36
N HIS A 95 2.73 12.44 19.14
CA HIS A 95 3.34 11.62 20.18
C HIS A 95 4.71 12.17 20.63
N VAL A 96 5.50 12.72 19.71
CA VAL A 96 6.75 13.41 20.04
C VAL A 96 6.46 14.67 20.85
N GLU A 97 5.47 15.47 20.47
CA GLU A 97 5.05 16.67 21.20
C GLU A 97 4.59 16.33 22.63
N GLU A 98 3.62 15.43 22.80
CA GLU A 98 3.09 14.99 24.11
C GLU A 98 4.22 14.44 25.00
N GLY A 99 5.12 13.63 24.44
CA GLY A 99 6.27 13.09 25.16
C GLY A 99 7.30 14.15 25.61
N ASN A 100 7.30 15.33 24.97
CA ASN A 100 8.23 16.43 25.25
C ASN A 100 7.56 17.66 25.91
N ALA A 101 6.24 17.64 26.17
CA ALA A 101 5.48 18.80 26.66
C ALA A 101 6.02 19.41 27.97
N HIS A 102 6.63 18.60 28.84
CA HIS A 102 7.19 19.03 30.14
C HIS A 102 8.72 19.05 30.19
N ILE A 103 9.38 19.01 29.03
CA ILE A 103 10.83 18.88 28.93
C ILE A 103 11.51 20.26 28.86
N SER A 104 12.67 20.37 29.49
CA SER A 104 13.48 21.60 29.50
C SER A 104 13.94 22.00 28.11
N GLU A 105 14.07 23.31 27.87
CA GLU A 105 14.56 23.87 26.61
C GLU A 105 15.89 23.25 26.15
N SER A 106 16.81 22.99 27.10
CA SER A 106 18.08 22.31 26.83
C SER A 106 17.94 20.90 26.24
N LYS A 107 16.93 20.15 26.65
CA LYS A 107 16.65 18.81 26.13
C LYS A 107 15.94 18.88 24.77
N ILE A 108 15.11 19.90 24.55
CA ILE A 108 14.52 20.18 23.24
C ILE A 108 15.60 20.49 22.21
N LEU A 109 16.51 21.40 22.52
CA LEU A 109 17.65 21.73 21.65
C LEU A 109 18.50 20.49 21.35
N LYS A 110 18.69 19.61 22.33
CA LYS A 110 19.36 18.33 22.11
C LYS A 110 18.60 17.44 21.13
N ASN A 111 17.29 17.27 21.29
CA ASN A 111 16.46 16.47 20.38
C ASN A 111 16.48 17.05 18.96
N VAL A 112 16.36 18.37 18.82
CA VAL A 112 16.46 19.08 17.52
C VAL A 112 17.83 18.87 16.88
N SER A 113 18.91 18.89 17.68
CA SER A 113 20.26 18.59 17.19
C SER A 113 20.38 17.15 16.69
N GLU A 114 19.83 16.17 17.43
CA GLU A 114 19.81 14.76 17.02
C GLU A 114 19.02 14.56 15.71
N ILE A 115 17.86 15.22 15.57
CA ILE A 115 17.07 15.19 14.33
C ILE A 115 17.83 15.82 13.17
N SER A 116 18.54 16.92 13.41
CA SER A 116 19.34 17.60 12.39
C SER A 116 20.53 16.75 11.93
N GLU A 117 21.20 16.05 12.84
CA GLU A 117 22.26 15.10 12.49
C GLU A 117 21.73 13.94 11.63
N GLN A 118 20.56 13.40 11.97
CA GLN A 118 19.90 12.35 11.18
C GLN A 118 19.52 12.85 9.78
N GLU A 119 18.98 14.07 9.68
CA GLU A 119 18.63 14.70 8.42
C GLU A 119 19.87 14.91 7.54
N GLU A 120 20.96 15.43 8.12
CA GLU A 120 22.21 15.67 7.41
C GLU A 120 22.80 14.35 6.89
N ASN A 121 22.88 13.32 7.73
CA ASN A 121 23.32 11.99 7.32
C ASN A 121 22.44 11.45 6.18
N PHE A 122 21.11 11.55 6.30
CA PHE A 122 20.19 11.12 5.24
C PHE A 122 20.44 11.88 3.92
N ASN A 123 20.63 13.20 3.98
CA ASN A 123 20.91 14.02 2.81
C ASN A 123 22.28 13.71 2.19
N GLN A 124 23.31 13.50 3.00
CA GLN A 124 24.63 13.05 2.54
C GLN A 124 24.54 11.68 1.85
N ARG A 125 23.79 10.74 2.42
CA ARG A 125 23.55 9.42 1.80
C ARG A 125 22.77 9.53 0.49
N LEU A 126 21.84 10.48 0.36
CA LEU A 126 21.17 10.71 -0.92
C LEU A 126 22.13 11.18 -2.03
N GLN A 127 23.18 11.91 -1.68
CA GLN A 127 24.21 12.35 -2.63
C GLN A 127 25.22 11.23 -2.93
N ASN A 128 25.70 10.55 -1.89
CA ASN A 128 26.85 9.64 -1.98
C ASN A 128 26.45 8.16 -2.16
N ASP A 129 25.25 7.76 -1.73
CA ASP A 129 24.72 6.39 -1.74
C ASP A 129 23.21 6.36 -2.08
N LEU A 130 22.85 6.98 -3.22
CA LEU A 130 21.45 7.02 -3.66
C LEU A 130 20.82 5.63 -3.79
N LYS A 131 21.60 4.63 -4.24
CA LYS A 131 21.11 3.25 -4.42
C LYS A 131 20.82 2.58 -3.08
N GLY A 132 21.66 2.77 -2.06
CA GLY A 132 21.41 2.25 -0.72
C GLY A 132 20.14 2.84 -0.10
N VAL A 133 19.98 4.17 -0.18
CA VAL A 133 18.76 4.84 0.28
C VAL A 133 17.52 4.36 -0.47
N GLN A 134 17.59 4.22 -1.80
CA GLN A 134 16.50 3.66 -2.59
C GLN A 134 16.14 2.24 -2.14
N LYS A 135 17.13 1.38 -1.87
CA LYS A 135 16.90 -0.01 -1.43
C LYS A 135 16.21 -0.06 -0.06
N GLU A 136 16.59 0.80 0.87
CA GLU A 136 15.93 0.90 2.18
C GLU A 136 14.46 1.29 2.04
N VAL A 137 14.19 2.35 1.27
CA VAL A 137 12.81 2.79 1.00
C VAL A 137 12.02 1.72 0.27
N GLU A 138 12.63 1.02 -0.68
CA GLU A 138 11.98 -0.10 -1.37
C GLU A 138 11.60 -1.21 -0.42
N ASN A 139 12.46 -1.60 0.53
CA ASN A 139 12.14 -2.64 1.50
C ASN A 139 10.92 -2.28 2.36
N ASP A 140 10.80 -1.01 2.75
CA ASP A 140 9.64 -0.53 3.51
C ASP A 140 8.38 -0.50 2.65
N LEU A 141 8.50 -0.01 1.42
CA LEU A 141 7.41 -0.05 0.44
C LEU A 141 6.96 -1.48 0.13
N GLU A 142 7.88 -2.44 0.05
CA GLU A 142 7.51 -3.83 -0.19
C GLU A 142 6.64 -4.40 0.91
N LYS A 143 6.96 -4.12 2.18
CA LYS A 143 6.18 -4.57 3.32
C LYS A 143 4.77 -3.98 3.26
N ILE A 144 4.66 -2.68 2.98
CA ILE A 144 3.38 -1.97 2.86
C ILE A 144 2.56 -2.53 1.68
N LEU A 145 3.17 -2.67 0.50
CA LEU A 145 2.49 -3.13 -0.69
C LEU A 145 2.00 -4.59 -0.53
N LYS A 146 2.84 -5.47 0.01
CA LYS A 146 2.45 -6.86 0.35
C LYS A 146 1.32 -6.92 1.36
N SER A 147 1.34 -6.09 2.41
CA SER A 147 0.28 -6.10 3.42
C SER A 147 -1.08 -5.64 2.89
N HIS A 148 -1.11 -4.98 1.72
CA HIS A 148 -2.33 -4.56 1.02
C HIS A 148 -2.61 -5.39 -0.25
N GLY A 149 -1.87 -6.48 -0.47
CA GLY A 149 -2.05 -7.41 -1.58
C GLY A 149 -1.42 -6.98 -2.91
N TYR A 150 -0.76 -5.84 -3.03
CA TYR A 150 -0.26 -5.39 -4.34
C TYR A 150 0.86 -6.27 -4.89
N GLU A 151 0.81 -6.51 -6.21
CA GLU A 151 1.92 -7.09 -6.94
C GLU A 151 3.08 -6.08 -7.04
N ILE A 152 4.31 -6.50 -6.70
CA ILE A 152 5.46 -5.60 -6.68
C ILE A 152 6.20 -5.62 -8.01
N LYS A 153 5.90 -4.63 -8.85
CA LYS A 153 6.63 -4.37 -10.10
C LYS A 153 7.66 -3.26 -9.91
N LYS A 154 8.84 -3.57 -9.34
CA LYS A 154 9.88 -2.60 -8.98
C LYS A 154 10.33 -1.66 -10.11
N TYR A 155 10.32 -2.17 -11.34
CA TYR A 155 10.76 -1.41 -12.51
C TYR A 155 9.66 -0.56 -13.14
N SER A 156 8.42 -0.70 -12.68
CA SER A 156 7.27 0.06 -13.18
C SER A 156 7.39 1.55 -12.84
N VAL A 157 6.84 2.39 -13.71
CA VAL A 157 6.77 3.85 -13.48
C VAL A 157 6.02 4.20 -12.19
N PRO A 158 4.85 3.58 -11.88
CA PRO A 158 4.15 3.79 -10.62
C PRO A 158 5.02 3.52 -9.38
N PHE A 159 5.72 2.38 -9.34
CA PHE A 159 6.57 2.04 -8.19
C PHE A 159 7.75 3.00 -8.04
N LYS A 160 8.43 3.37 -9.13
CA LYS A 160 9.53 4.36 -9.10
C LYS A 160 9.05 5.73 -8.61
N ARG A 161 7.83 6.13 -8.97
CA ARG A 161 7.19 7.37 -8.49
C ARG A 161 6.89 7.30 -7.00
N LEU A 162 6.27 6.20 -6.54
CA LEU A 162 5.99 5.97 -5.12
C LEU A 162 7.28 6.01 -4.27
N ARG A 163 8.36 5.38 -4.74
CA ARG A 163 9.69 5.43 -4.10
C ARG A 163 10.23 6.84 -3.97
N ARG A 164 10.17 7.64 -5.05
CA ARG A 164 10.60 9.05 -5.01
C ARG A 164 9.78 9.84 -3.99
N TRP A 165 8.45 9.69 -4.00
CA TRP A 165 7.57 10.40 -3.08
C TRP A 165 7.77 10.01 -1.62
N PHE A 166 8.08 8.74 -1.33
CA PHE A 166 8.47 8.32 0.03
C PHE A 166 9.77 8.97 0.50
N ILE A 167 10.76 9.14 -0.39
CA ILE A 167 11.99 9.88 -0.07
C ILE A 167 11.66 11.35 0.22
N ASP A 168 10.86 11.98 -0.63
CA ASP A 168 10.46 13.39 -0.45
C ASP A 168 9.67 13.60 0.86
N LEU A 169 8.75 12.67 1.18
CA LEU A 169 8.00 12.69 2.44
C LEU A 169 8.91 12.51 3.66
N ARG A 170 9.93 11.65 3.60
CA ARG A 170 10.93 11.53 4.69
C ARG A 170 11.67 12.84 4.95
N LYS A 171 12.03 13.59 3.90
CA LYS A 171 12.66 14.91 4.05
C LYS A 171 11.73 15.89 4.77
N MET A 172 10.47 15.97 4.33
CA MET A 172 9.48 16.84 4.97
C MET A 172 9.29 16.50 6.45
N ARG A 173 9.30 15.22 6.81
CA ARG A 173 9.19 14.78 8.22
C ARG A 173 10.35 15.24 9.10
N PHE A 174 11.58 15.31 8.58
CA PHE A 174 12.71 15.84 9.36
C PHE A 174 12.49 17.32 9.68
N GLN A 175 12.14 18.11 8.66
CA GLN A 175 11.87 19.52 8.85
C GLN A 175 10.72 19.73 9.84
N TRP A 176 9.60 19.03 9.62
CA TRP A 176 8.41 19.18 10.44
C TRP A 176 8.62 18.80 11.92
N LYS A 177 9.38 17.73 12.20
CA LYS A 177 9.73 17.34 13.57
C LYS A 177 10.54 18.42 14.30
N LYS A 178 11.44 19.10 13.60
CA LYS A 178 12.21 20.21 14.20
C LYS A 178 11.30 21.40 14.47
N ASP A 179 10.45 21.74 13.50
CA ASP A 179 9.55 22.89 13.59
C ASP A 179 8.60 22.75 14.80
N ILE A 180 7.98 21.58 14.99
CA ILE A 180 7.09 21.31 16.14
C ILE A 180 7.82 21.40 17.49
N LEU A 181 9.09 20.98 17.55
CA LEU A 181 9.87 21.07 18.79
C LEU A 181 10.28 22.52 19.12
N LEU A 182 10.45 23.37 18.10
CA LEU A 182 10.94 24.74 18.24
C LEU A 182 9.80 25.76 18.44
N ASP A 183 8.65 25.56 17.80
CA ASP A 183 7.50 26.47 17.84
C ASP A 183 6.35 25.84 18.64
N ARG A 184 6.47 25.94 19.98
CA ARG A 184 5.55 25.32 20.96
C ARG A 184 4.32 26.17 21.28
N ASP A 185 4.22 27.37 20.70
CA ASP A 185 3.08 28.27 20.91
C ASP A 185 1.97 28.03 19.87
N LYS A 186 2.27 27.30 18.80
CA LYS A 186 1.34 26.93 17.73
C LYS A 186 0.48 25.73 18.11
N SER A 187 -0.81 25.79 17.80
CA SER A 187 -1.76 24.71 18.06
C SER A 187 -1.54 23.49 17.15
N GLU A 188 -2.04 22.34 17.61
CA GLU A 188 -2.04 21.08 16.85
C GLU A 188 -2.68 21.25 15.47
N GLU A 189 -3.83 21.96 15.40
CA GLU A 189 -4.56 22.19 14.17
C GLU A 189 -3.81 23.09 13.18
N GLU A 190 -3.05 24.07 13.66
CA GLU A 190 -2.21 24.94 12.82
C GLU A 190 -1.03 24.16 12.22
N TRP A 191 -0.44 23.25 13.00
CA TRP A 191 0.61 22.36 12.50
C TRP A 191 0.12 21.42 11.42
N ASP A 192 -1.02 20.78 11.65
CA ASP A 192 -1.66 19.90 10.69
C ASP A 192 -2.03 20.65 9.41
N TYR A 193 -2.56 21.87 9.53
CA TYR A 193 -2.83 22.72 8.39
C TYR A 193 -1.58 22.98 7.53
N GLU A 194 -0.49 23.42 8.15
CA GLU A 194 0.75 23.75 7.43
C GLU A 194 1.36 22.51 6.78
N PHE A 195 1.45 21.40 7.50
CA PHE A 195 2.04 20.17 6.97
C PHE A 195 1.19 19.56 5.86
N LEU A 196 -0.11 19.39 6.09
CA LEU A 196 -1.02 18.86 5.07
C LEU A 196 -1.08 19.77 3.84
N GLY A 197 -1.00 21.09 4.04
CA GLY A 197 -0.89 22.07 2.96
C GLY A 197 0.39 21.91 2.13
N GLN A 198 1.55 21.71 2.77
CA GLN A 198 2.82 21.43 2.07
C GLN A 198 2.77 20.10 1.30
N VAL A 199 2.27 19.05 1.94
CA VAL A 199 2.08 17.72 1.32
C VAL A 199 1.16 17.83 0.11
N GLU A 200 0.03 18.54 0.22
CA GLU A 200 -0.90 18.73 -0.90
C GLU A 200 -0.26 19.53 -2.04
N LYS A 201 0.48 20.61 -1.72
CA LYS A 201 1.19 21.41 -2.73
C LYS A 201 2.22 20.58 -3.51
N THR A 202 2.92 19.67 -2.83
CA THR A 202 3.97 18.84 -3.45
C THR A 202 3.41 17.62 -4.18
N PHE A 203 2.43 16.91 -3.60
CA PHE A 203 2.01 15.60 -4.07
C PHE A 203 0.61 15.58 -4.70
N LYS A 204 -0.21 16.62 -4.48
CA LYS A 204 -1.58 16.76 -5.01
C LYS A 204 -2.44 15.53 -4.70
N LEU A 205 -2.47 15.14 -3.42
CA LEU A 205 -3.11 13.91 -2.97
C LEU A 205 -4.62 14.07 -2.84
N GLY A 206 -5.17 15.28 -2.94
CA GLY A 206 -6.56 15.57 -2.60
C GLY A 206 -6.82 15.35 -1.12
N LEU A 207 -5.94 15.88 -0.26
CA LEU A 207 -6.16 15.93 1.18
C LEU A 207 -7.25 16.94 1.53
N GLU A 208 -8.10 16.59 2.49
CA GLU A 208 -8.91 17.58 3.19
C GLU A 208 -7.97 18.34 4.13
N VAL A 209 -7.55 19.52 3.70
CA VAL A 209 -6.75 20.42 4.54
C VAL A 209 -7.74 21.17 5.44
N PRO A 210 -7.58 21.15 6.78
CA PRO A 210 -8.42 21.91 7.69
C PRO A 210 -8.54 23.37 7.24
N THR A 211 -9.69 24.02 7.42
CA THR A 211 -9.79 25.45 7.08
C THR A 211 -9.13 26.23 8.22
N GLN A 212 -8.21 27.17 7.94
CA GLN A 212 -7.71 28.06 8.98
C GLN A 212 -8.90 28.76 9.63
N THR A 213 -9.15 28.47 10.91
CA THR A 213 -10.08 29.25 11.71
C THR A 213 -9.40 30.60 11.93
N ILE A 214 -9.70 31.58 11.08
CA ILE A 214 -9.26 32.94 11.27
C ILE A 214 -9.99 33.45 12.52
N GLN A 215 -9.34 33.35 13.68
CA GLN A 215 -9.77 34.12 14.84
C GLN A 215 -9.48 35.59 14.50
N SER A 216 -10.56 36.36 14.41
CA SER A 216 -10.57 37.81 14.18
C SER A 216 -10.36 38.56 15.49
#